data_AF-A0A1S2KLL0-F1
#
_entry.id   AF-A0A1S2KLL0-F1
#
_cell.length_a   1.000
_cell.length_b   1.000
_cell.length_c   1.000
_cell.angle_alpha   90.00
_cell.angle_beta   90.00
_cell.angle_gamma   90.00
#
_symmetry.space_group_name_H-M   'P 1'
#
loop_
_entity.id
_entity.type
_entity.pdbx_description
1 polymer ?
#
loop_
_entity_poly.entity_id
_entity_poly.type
_entity_poly.pdbx_seq_one_letter_code
_entity_poly.pdbx_strand_id
1 'polypeptide(L)'
;MPAEHIPPGTAAWRSADARVWLSAVPARWAHPLWATVGLAGGAVWFMESGPEPSCTPASPCGVQDWLGFGLLTVLLLTFYWLWRQPRLALAGLGCVAAALVVDEVTTGGGSLAEPSWAGFVLALAFAAAGALHRLGAAARQHALALAAAGPTTARLPRAAHAFRRGRLSFAVAAVLLAVAGYGFWQAGEEADAYEQRAARLAPATAEVTKVHEADDGAFVLTLDVGDRIGTRTVETLYPEDFPVGSRVDVLVDGDWVRLLAEPYDSVGWELLMMAATVLGLAFLANGVDGRSRAERLRRGPLPVLRVLVREGHADARTWVYAADDPAGERPLLHFHSLFAAPGDEDAAEDEPDEDAAAEGLQRMSAILKGEDPPPPLREAVLYGVPCAGAELAFVAREDEDDSEASVECSVTAVKPAVPRLLTGRAPGAEPDRESSPQNGEAPGQGSAAPVAARMAPSVAPRVYTAHGMSRAVGLVLLLVQGAGIWAAVSDGPSWRWLFLLLTVPWLVNAVSTALNWRITADRRGLWVTGAWRVRRIPWDAVTGVRHTEDRIVIRGEEGERTALSPTGWAWLERRLGREPHAVRTADEVRALVHDPDLRPWEEASAGQQGMPLGPALVAVSVLWGAAVLLLG
;
A
#
# COMPACT_ATOMS: atom_id res chain seq x y z
N MET A 1 -27.04 7.44 -24.57
CA MET A 1 -27.12 5.96 -24.51
C MET A 1 -28.35 5.49 -25.32
N PRO A 2 -28.27 4.41 -26.13
CA PRO A 2 -29.44 3.90 -26.86
C PRO A 2 -30.55 3.46 -25.90
N ALA A 3 -31.81 3.69 -26.27
CA ALA A 3 -32.96 3.39 -25.41
C ALA A 3 -33.10 1.90 -25.06
N GLU A 4 -32.54 1.02 -25.88
CA GLU A 4 -32.53 -0.44 -25.65
C GLU A 4 -31.65 -0.89 -24.47
N HIS A 5 -30.66 -0.08 -24.08
CA HIS A 5 -29.78 -0.35 -22.95
C HIS A 5 -30.24 0.30 -21.63
N ILE A 6 -31.31 1.11 -21.69
CA ILE A 6 -31.93 1.73 -20.51
C ILE A 6 -33.20 0.94 -20.19
N PRO A 7 -33.28 0.25 -19.03
CA PRO A 7 -34.50 -0.43 -18.62
C PRO A 7 -35.70 0.54 -18.61
N PRO A 8 -36.87 0.13 -19.12
CA PRO A 8 -38.02 1.01 -19.20
C PRO A 8 -38.45 1.48 -17.81
N GLY A 9 -38.70 2.78 -17.66
CA GLY A 9 -39.08 3.38 -16.38
C GLY A 9 -37.91 3.67 -15.42
N THR A 10 -36.65 3.57 -15.87
CA THR A 10 -35.48 3.96 -15.06
C THR A 10 -35.56 5.44 -14.69
N ALA A 11 -35.52 5.74 -13.39
CA ALA A 11 -35.55 7.11 -12.90
C ALA A 11 -34.21 7.82 -13.13
N ALA A 12 -34.25 9.10 -13.50
CA ALA A 12 -33.07 9.94 -13.55
C ALA A 12 -32.70 10.39 -12.13
N TRP A 13 -31.46 10.17 -11.70
CA TRP A 13 -31.02 10.66 -10.40
C TRP A 13 -30.79 12.17 -10.48
N ARG A 14 -31.73 12.95 -9.94
CA ARG A 14 -31.71 14.41 -10.03
C ARG A 14 -30.84 15.04 -8.94
N SER A 15 -30.31 16.22 -9.23
CA SER A 15 -29.51 17.03 -8.30
C SER A 15 -30.23 17.38 -7.00
N ALA A 16 -31.57 17.44 -7.02
CA ALA A 16 -32.37 17.65 -5.80
C ALA A 16 -32.27 16.44 -4.85
N ASP A 17 -32.55 15.23 -5.35
CA ASP A 17 -32.50 14.00 -4.57
C ASP A 17 -31.07 13.67 -4.14
N ALA A 18 -30.11 13.93 -5.03
CA ALA A 18 -28.69 13.74 -4.76
C ALA A 18 -28.17 14.64 -3.61
N ARG A 19 -28.66 15.89 -3.51
CA ARG A 19 -28.32 16.78 -2.39
C ARG A 19 -28.88 16.28 -1.05
N VAL A 20 -30.10 15.77 -1.05
CA VAL A 20 -30.69 15.16 0.15
C VAL A 20 -29.92 13.89 0.55
N TRP A 21 -29.48 13.11 -0.44
CA TRP A 21 -28.63 11.94 -0.19
C TRP A 21 -27.24 12.31 0.37
N LEU A 22 -26.62 13.40 -0.12
CA LEU A 22 -25.33 13.90 0.36
C LEU A 22 -25.40 14.49 1.78
N SER A 23 -26.55 15.03 2.20
CA SER A 23 -26.72 15.52 3.58
C SER A 23 -26.75 14.38 4.61
N ALA A 24 -27.01 13.15 4.18
CA ALA A 24 -27.02 11.95 5.04
C ALA A 24 -25.63 11.31 5.25
N VAL A 25 -24.55 11.88 4.71
CA VAL A 25 -23.16 11.39 4.87
C VAL A 25 -22.74 11.42 6.35
N PRO A 26 -21.84 10.52 6.81
CA PRO A 26 -21.33 10.56 8.18
C PRO A 26 -20.76 11.93 8.58
N ALA A 27 -20.98 12.31 9.83
CA ALA A 27 -20.45 13.54 10.38
C ALA A 27 -18.91 13.48 10.48
N ARG A 28 -18.25 14.63 10.40
CA ARG A 28 -16.77 14.73 10.40
C ARG A 28 -16.11 14.12 11.65
N TRP A 29 -16.75 14.21 12.82
CA TRP A 29 -16.24 13.63 14.07
C TRP A 29 -16.20 12.09 14.02
N ALA A 30 -17.08 11.46 13.23
CA ALA A 30 -17.15 10.01 13.08
C ALA A 30 -16.16 9.48 12.02
N HIS A 31 -15.26 10.32 11.51
CA HIS A 31 -14.21 9.90 10.61
C HIS A 31 -13.27 8.89 11.32
N PRO A 32 -12.92 7.75 10.69
CA PRO A 32 -12.17 6.68 11.34
C PRO A 32 -10.79 7.10 11.86
N LEU A 33 -10.20 8.15 11.28
CA LEU A 33 -8.95 8.75 11.76
C LEU A 33 -9.02 9.14 13.24
N TRP A 34 -10.09 9.83 13.68
CA TRP A 34 -10.19 10.29 15.07
C TRP A 34 -10.33 9.13 16.05
N ALA A 35 -11.12 8.12 15.67
CA ALA A 35 -11.23 6.88 16.44
C ALA A 35 -9.88 6.14 16.51
N THR A 36 -9.15 6.06 15.40
CA THR A 36 -7.83 5.40 15.34
C THR A 36 -6.81 6.12 16.22
N VAL A 37 -6.72 7.45 16.13
CA VAL A 37 -5.80 8.26 16.93
C VAL A 37 -6.16 8.19 18.42
N GLY A 38 -7.44 8.33 18.76
CA GLY A 38 -7.89 8.23 20.15
C GLY A 38 -7.63 6.86 20.77
N LEU A 39 -7.89 5.78 20.03
CA LEU A 39 -7.62 4.42 20.48
C LEU A 39 -6.13 4.09 20.58
N ALA A 40 -5.33 4.48 19.59
CA ALA A 40 -3.89 4.25 19.61
C ALA A 40 -3.24 5.04 20.76
N GLY A 41 -3.59 6.32 20.92
CA GLY A 41 -3.11 7.14 22.02
C GLY A 41 -3.57 6.62 23.38
N GLY A 42 -4.83 6.18 23.50
CA GLY A 42 -5.36 5.56 24.71
C GLY A 42 -4.67 4.24 25.05
N ALA A 43 -4.40 3.39 24.05
CA ALA A 43 -3.69 2.13 24.24
C ALA A 43 -2.26 2.36 24.70
N VAL A 44 -1.53 3.27 24.05
CA VAL A 44 -0.16 3.63 24.44
C VAL A 44 -0.14 4.20 25.87
N TRP A 45 -1.03 5.14 26.17
CA TRP A 45 -1.11 5.69 27.52
C TRP A 45 -1.44 4.62 28.56
N PHE A 46 -2.33 3.68 28.23
CA PHE A 46 -2.64 2.54 29.10
C PHE A 46 -1.42 1.65 29.35
N MET A 47 -0.69 1.26 28.29
CA MET A 47 0.51 0.43 28.40
C MET A 47 1.63 1.11 29.20
N GLU A 48 1.92 2.38 28.92
CA GLU A 48 2.98 3.15 29.57
C GLU A 48 2.68 3.52 31.03
N SER A 49 1.41 3.48 31.44
CA SER A 49 1.02 3.78 32.83
C SER A 49 1.02 2.55 33.74
N GLY A 50 1.13 1.36 33.15
CA GLY A 50 1.21 0.12 33.92
C GLY A 50 2.58 -0.02 34.59
N PRO A 51 2.67 -0.65 35.78
CA PRO A 51 3.97 -1.01 36.34
C PRO A 51 4.64 -2.03 35.42
N GLU A 52 5.88 -1.77 34.99
CA GLU A 52 6.71 -2.78 34.32
C GLU A 52 7.04 -3.88 35.34
N PRO A 53 6.50 -5.11 35.16
CA PRO A 53 6.82 -6.21 36.06
C PRO A 53 8.26 -6.65 35.78
N SER A 54 9.09 -6.70 36.84
CA SER A 54 10.44 -7.26 36.73
C SER A 54 10.37 -8.78 36.53
N CYS A 55 11.26 -9.29 35.69
CA CYS A 55 11.35 -10.72 35.39
C CYS A 55 11.73 -11.51 36.64
N THR A 56 10.90 -12.46 37.06
CA THR A 56 11.18 -13.32 38.21
C THR A 56 10.89 -14.78 37.89
N PRO A 57 11.48 -15.76 38.60
CA PRO A 57 11.12 -17.16 38.41
C PRO A 57 9.64 -17.47 38.65
N ALA A 58 8.94 -16.64 39.44
CA ALA A 58 7.50 -16.77 39.71
C ALA A 58 6.61 -16.09 38.65
N SER A 59 7.17 -15.16 37.87
CA SER A 59 6.53 -14.46 36.76
C SER A 59 7.59 -14.22 35.67
N PRO A 60 7.94 -15.26 34.89
CA PRO A 60 9.07 -15.18 33.99
C PRO A 60 8.72 -14.36 32.75
N CYS A 61 9.68 -13.57 32.27
CA CYS A 61 9.55 -12.80 31.04
C CYS A 61 9.75 -13.69 29.83
N GLY A 62 9.13 -13.32 28.69
CA GLY A 62 9.16 -14.15 27.50
C GLY A 62 8.33 -15.44 27.61
N VAL A 63 7.59 -15.64 28.71
CA VAL A 63 6.56 -16.68 28.79
C VAL A 63 5.32 -16.20 28.06
N GLN A 64 4.78 -17.07 27.22
CA GLN A 64 3.68 -16.77 26.29
C GLN A 64 2.46 -16.13 26.98
N ASP A 65 2.37 -14.80 26.95
CA ASP A 65 1.13 -14.08 27.22
C ASP A 65 0.22 -14.13 25.97
N TRP A 66 -0.26 -15.34 25.65
CA TRP A 66 -1.16 -15.58 24.52
C TRP A 66 -2.41 -14.69 24.58
N LEU A 67 -2.85 -14.33 25.79
CA LEU A 67 -4.01 -13.50 25.99
C LEU A 67 -3.70 -12.04 25.62
N GLY A 68 -2.60 -11.47 26.11
CA GLY A 68 -2.12 -10.14 25.73
C GLY A 68 -1.84 -10.03 24.23
N PHE A 69 -1.12 -10.98 23.65
CA PHE A 69 -0.86 -11.04 22.20
C PHE A 69 -2.14 -11.19 21.37
N GLY A 70 -3.07 -12.02 21.84
CA GLY A 70 -4.39 -12.16 21.21
C GLY A 70 -5.17 -10.85 21.22
N LEU A 71 -5.17 -10.12 22.35
CA LEU A 71 -5.82 -8.82 22.46
C LEU A 71 -5.17 -7.76 21.59
N LEU A 72 -3.85 -7.72 21.53
CA LEU A 72 -3.11 -6.84 20.63
C LEU A 72 -3.44 -7.14 19.16
N THR A 73 -3.50 -8.42 18.78
CA THR A 73 -3.93 -8.86 17.45
C THR A 73 -5.33 -8.35 17.11
N VAL A 74 -6.28 -8.49 18.04
CA VAL A 74 -7.66 -7.99 17.88
C VAL A 74 -7.68 -6.46 17.77
N LEU A 75 -6.87 -5.74 18.56
CA LEU A 75 -6.77 -4.29 18.51
C LEU A 75 -6.23 -3.81 17.15
N LEU A 76 -5.17 -4.43 16.63
CA LEU A 76 -4.59 -4.13 15.32
C LEU A 76 -5.59 -4.38 14.19
N LEU A 77 -6.31 -5.50 14.23
CA LEU A 77 -7.41 -5.79 13.30
C LEU A 77 -8.53 -4.76 13.41
N THR A 78 -8.85 -4.31 14.63
CA THR A 78 -9.87 -3.29 14.87
C THR A 78 -9.50 -1.97 14.22
N PHE A 79 -8.23 -1.54 14.26
CA PHE A 79 -7.77 -0.36 13.50
C PHE A 79 -8.05 -0.52 12.02
N TYR A 80 -7.70 -1.67 11.44
CA TYR A 80 -7.97 -1.95 10.04
C TYR A 80 -9.48 -1.91 9.71
N TRP A 81 -10.30 -2.55 10.54
CA TRP A 81 -11.74 -2.63 10.34
C TRP A 81 -12.47 -1.32 10.58
N LEU A 82 -11.98 -0.43 11.45
CA LEU A 82 -12.55 0.91 11.60
C LEU A 82 -12.59 1.65 10.26
N TRP A 83 -11.59 1.47 9.42
CA TRP A 83 -11.55 2.08 8.10
C TRP A 83 -12.42 1.34 7.07
N ARG A 84 -12.39 0.00 7.08
CA ARG A 84 -12.97 -0.82 6.00
C ARG A 84 -14.37 -1.36 6.31
N GLN A 85 -14.59 -1.87 7.51
CA GLN A 85 -15.79 -2.64 7.89
C GLN A 85 -16.25 -2.28 9.32
N PRO A 86 -17.11 -1.26 9.50
CA PRO A 86 -17.52 -0.81 10.83
C PRO A 86 -18.26 -1.86 11.66
N ARG A 87 -18.88 -2.87 11.03
CA ARG A 87 -19.52 -3.99 11.76
C ARG A 87 -18.50 -4.90 12.44
N LEU A 88 -17.42 -5.26 11.76
CA LEU A 88 -16.33 -6.04 12.35
C LEU A 88 -15.56 -5.23 13.38
N ALA A 89 -15.39 -3.92 13.14
CA ALA A 89 -14.78 -3.02 14.11
C ALA A 89 -15.55 -3.04 15.44
N LEU A 90 -16.89 -3.00 15.42
CA LEU A 90 -17.70 -3.10 16.64
C LEU A 90 -17.52 -4.43 17.37
N ALA A 91 -17.37 -5.55 16.65
CA ALA A 91 -17.08 -6.84 17.26
C ALA A 91 -15.69 -6.84 17.93
N GLY A 92 -14.67 -6.33 17.26
CA GLY A 92 -13.32 -6.20 17.83
C GLY A 92 -13.27 -5.28 19.05
N LEU A 93 -13.92 -4.11 18.98
CA LEU A 93 -14.08 -3.20 20.13
C LEU A 93 -14.79 -3.89 21.31
N GLY A 94 -15.81 -4.71 21.03
CA GLY A 94 -16.51 -5.50 22.03
C GLY A 94 -15.62 -6.55 22.69
N CYS A 95 -14.78 -7.24 21.91
CA CYS A 95 -13.81 -8.19 22.44
C CYS A 95 -12.78 -7.51 23.35
N VAL A 96 -12.22 -6.36 22.95
CA VAL A 96 -11.28 -5.59 23.79
C VAL A 96 -11.97 -5.10 25.07
N ALA A 97 -13.18 -4.57 24.97
CA ALA A 97 -13.95 -4.12 26.14
C ALA A 97 -14.27 -5.26 27.10
N ALA A 98 -14.64 -6.45 26.57
CA ALA A 98 -14.89 -7.63 27.40
C ALA A 98 -13.64 -8.07 28.15
N ALA A 99 -12.47 -8.02 27.51
CA ALA A 99 -11.20 -8.36 28.15
C ALA A 99 -10.85 -7.39 29.29
N LEU A 100 -11.04 -6.08 29.09
CA LEU A 100 -10.85 -5.08 30.16
C LEU A 100 -11.79 -5.31 31.35
N VAL A 101 -13.03 -5.75 31.08
CA VAL A 101 -13.99 -6.08 32.15
C VAL A 101 -13.57 -7.34 32.90
N VAL A 102 -13.11 -8.37 32.19
CA VAL A 102 -12.60 -9.59 32.82
C VAL A 102 -11.40 -9.27 33.71
N ASP A 103 -10.45 -8.49 33.19
CA ASP A 103 -9.26 -8.05 33.93
C ASP A 103 -9.64 -7.34 35.23
N GLU A 104 -10.49 -6.29 35.16
CA GLU A 104 -10.99 -5.53 36.32
C GLU A 104 -11.71 -6.41 37.36
N VAL A 105 -12.49 -7.40 36.90
CA VAL A 105 -13.17 -8.34 37.79
C VAL A 105 -12.18 -9.28 38.48
N THR A 106 -11.14 -9.73 37.77
CA THR A 106 -10.14 -10.65 38.30
C THR A 106 -9.15 -9.98 39.25
N THR A 107 -8.81 -8.72 39.03
CA THR A 107 -7.85 -7.95 39.85
C THR A 107 -8.49 -7.28 41.07
N GLY A 108 -9.82 -7.39 41.23
CA GLY A 108 -10.53 -7.00 42.45
C GLY A 108 -11.15 -5.60 42.45
N GLY A 109 -11.25 -4.95 41.27
CA GLY A 109 -11.92 -3.67 41.09
C GLY A 109 -11.11 -2.49 41.64
N GLY A 110 -10.49 -1.72 40.75
CA GLY A 110 -9.64 -0.59 41.12
C GLY A 110 -9.15 0.23 39.93
N SER A 111 -9.11 -0.35 38.73
CA SER A 111 -8.64 0.32 37.52
C SER A 111 -9.60 1.40 37.03
N LEU A 112 -10.87 1.38 37.45
CA LEU A 112 -11.80 2.50 37.23
C LEU A 112 -11.31 3.85 37.78
N ALA A 113 -10.47 3.84 38.82
CA ALA A 113 -9.87 5.04 39.39
C ALA A 113 -8.60 5.49 38.64
N GLU A 114 -8.03 4.62 37.79
CA GLU A 114 -6.84 4.92 37.01
C GLU A 114 -7.18 5.78 35.79
N PRO A 115 -6.57 6.96 35.64
CA PRO A 115 -6.87 7.85 34.52
C PRO A 115 -6.60 7.24 33.14
N SER A 116 -5.58 6.38 33.04
CA SER A 116 -5.17 5.71 31.81
C SER A 116 -6.21 4.68 31.35
N TRP A 117 -6.73 3.86 32.25
CA TRP A 117 -7.81 2.90 31.98
C TRP A 117 -9.09 3.62 31.55
N ALA A 118 -9.51 4.65 32.30
CA ALA A 118 -10.69 5.44 31.98
C ALA A 118 -10.55 6.14 30.61
N GLY A 119 -9.36 6.66 30.30
CA GLY A 119 -9.02 7.24 29.00
C GLY A 119 -9.16 6.24 27.86
N PHE A 120 -8.67 5.01 28.04
CA PHE A 120 -8.77 3.97 27.02
C PHE A 120 -10.23 3.50 26.80
N VAL A 121 -11.01 3.33 27.87
CA VAL A 121 -12.44 3.00 27.78
C VAL A 121 -13.24 4.10 27.08
N LEU A 122 -12.94 5.37 27.35
CA LEU A 122 -13.55 6.49 26.63
C LEU A 122 -13.22 6.46 25.14
N ALA A 123 -11.98 6.12 24.77
CA ALA A 123 -11.57 5.96 23.38
C ALA A 123 -12.30 4.80 22.68
N LEU A 124 -12.49 3.66 23.36
CA LEU A 124 -13.31 2.53 22.89
C LEU A 124 -14.75 2.95 22.63
N ALA A 125 -15.38 3.65 23.59
CA ALA A 125 -16.74 4.15 23.46
C ALA A 125 -16.88 5.17 22.30
N PHE A 126 -15.92 6.08 22.15
CA PHE A 126 -15.88 7.04 21.05
C PHE A 126 -15.77 6.36 19.69
N ALA A 127 -14.89 5.36 19.56
CA ALA A 127 -14.74 4.56 18.34
C ALA A 127 -16.01 3.79 18.00
N ALA A 128 -16.67 3.19 18.99
CA ALA A 128 -17.94 2.49 18.81
C ALA A 128 -19.06 3.44 18.37
N ALA A 129 -19.19 4.61 19.00
CA ALA A 129 -20.15 5.63 18.62
C ALA A 129 -19.93 6.12 17.17
N GLY A 130 -18.67 6.32 16.77
CA GLY A 130 -18.32 6.68 15.39
C GLY A 130 -18.70 5.59 14.38
N ALA A 131 -18.43 4.32 14.70
CA ALA A 131 -18.79 3.18 13.86
C ALA A 131 -20.32 3.03 13.71
N LEU A 132 -21.08 3.15 14.81
CA LEU A 132 -22.54 3.13 14.81
C LEU A 132 -23.14 4.29 14.01
N HIS A 133 -22.61 5.50 14.17
CA HIS A 133 -23.07 6.66 13.40
C HIS A 133 -22.87 6.47 11.89
N ARG A 134 -21.73 5.91 11.48
CA ARG A 134 -21.45 5.58 10.08
C ARG A 134 -22.40 4.52 9.51
N LEU A 135 -22.73 3.50 10.30
CA LEU A 135 -23.72 2.49 9.91
C LEU A 135 -25.11 3.10 9.75
N GLY A 136 -25.53 3.96 10.68
CA GLY A 136 -26.80 4.70 10.58
C GLY A 136 -26.85 5.65 9.39
N ALA A 137 -25.75 6.34 9.09
CA ALA A 137 -25.63 7.20 7.92
C ALA A 137 -25.75 6.39 6.61
N ALA A 138 -25.06 5.25 6.50
CA ALA A 138 -25.17 4.36 5.35
C ALA A 138 -26.60 3.83 5.15
N ALA A 139 -27.31 3.51 6.24
CA ALA A 139 -28.71 3.09 6.19
C ALA A 139 -29.65 4.20 5.71
N ARG A 140 -29.45 5.45 6.17
CA ARG A 140 -30.21 6.61 5.67
C ARG A 140 -29.96 6.87 4.18
N GLN A 141 -28.69 6.83 3.76
CA GLN A 141 -28.33 6.95 2.35
C GLN A 141 -28.98 5.86 1.49
N HIS A 142 -29.00 4.62 1.99
CA HIS A 142 -29.66 3.50 1.32
C HIS A 142 -31.16 3.78 1.11
N ALA A 143 -31.87 4.23 2.15
CA ALA A 143 -33.30 4.54 2.06
C ALA A 143 -33.60 5.69 1.08
N LEU A 144 -32.79 6.74 1.09
CA LEU A 144 -32.93 7.88 0.17
C LEU A 144 -32.66 7.51 -1.28
N ALA A 145 -31.64 6.67 -1.52
CA ALA A 145 -31.32 6.17 -2.85
C ALA A 145 -32.40 5.26 -3.41
N LEU A 146 -33.01 4.40 -2.58
CA LEU A 146 -34.18 3.61 -2.97
C LEU A 146 -35.37 4.49 -3.33
N ALA A 147 -35.64 5.53 -2.54
CA ALA A 147 -36.72 6.47 -2.83
C ALA A 147 -36.50 7.20 -4.18
N ALA A 148 -35.25 7.56 -4.49
CA ALA A 148 -34.89 8.20 -5.76
C ALA A 148 -35.00 7.25 -6.97
N ALA A 149 -34.69 5.96 -6.79
CA ALA A 149 -34.79 4.95 -7.85
C ALA A 149 -36.26 4.60 -8.22
N GLY A 150 -37.18 4.78 -7.27
CA GLY A 150 -38.58 4.44 -7.46
C GLY A 150 -38.83 2.92 -7.50
N PRO A 151 -39.98 2.46 -8.03
CA PRO A 151 -40.35 1.04 -8.03
C PRO A 151 -39.63 0.21 -9.11
N THR A 152 -38.93 0.86 -10.04
CA THR A 152 -38.31 0.19 -11.17
C THR A 152 -37.09 -0.60 -10.73
N THR A 153 -37.09 -1.89 -11.06
CA THR A 153 -35.96 -2.78 -10.83
C THR A 153 -35.61 -3.54 -12.10
N ALA A 154 -34.32 -3.80 -12.31
CA ALA A 154 -33.83 -4.55 -13.46
C ALA A 154 -32.83 -5.62 -12.99
N ARG A 155 -32.74 -6.72 -13.74
CA ARG A 155 -31.72 -7.74 -13.48
C ARG A 155 -30.36 -7.21 -13.95
N LEU A 156 -29.32 -7.62 -13.24
CA LEU A 156 -27.94 -7.32 -13.61
C LEU A 156 -27.62 -7.84 -15.02
N PRO A 157 -26.89 -7.08 -15.87
CA PRO A 157 -26.47 -7.56 -17.19
C PRO A 157 -25.65 -8.85 -17.12
N ARG A 158 -25.80 -9.75 -18.11
CA ARG A 158 -25.11 -11.06 -18.13
C ARG A 158 -23.59 -10.94 -18.01
N ALA A 159 -22.98 -9.95 -18.66
CA ALA A 159 -21.54 -9.71 -18.60
C ALA A 159 -21.03 -9.51 -17.14
N ALA A 160 -21.78 -8.80 -16.30
CA ALA A 160 -21.44 -8.59 -14.89
C ALA A 160 -21.52 -9.86 -14.02
N HIS A 161 -22.15 -10.94 -14.48
CA HIS A 161 -22.18 -12.20 -13.73
C HIS A 161 -20.83 -12.93 -13.73
N ALA A 162 -20.01 -12.72 -14.77
CA ALA A 162 -18.69 -13.33 -14.92
C ALA A 162 -17.65 -12.74 -13.95
N PHE A 163 -17.90 -11.53 -13.43
CA PHE A 163 -16.99 -10.86 -12.52
C PHE A 163 -16.86 -11.59 -11.16
N ARG A 164 -15.72 -12.23 -10.90
CA ARG A 164 -15.44 -12.98 -9.65
C ARG A 164 -14.54 -12.18 -8.71
N ARG A 165 -15.10 -11.74 -7.58
CA ARG A 165 -14.37 -10.98 -6.55
C ARG A 165 -13.94 -11.85 -5.36
N GLY A 166 -12.75 -11.59 -4.83
CA GLY A 166 -12.26 -12.14 -3.56
C GLY A 166 -11.38 -13.39 -3.63
N ARG A 167 -11.20 -14.03 -4.80
CA ARG A 167 -10.36 -15.24 -4.94
C ARG A 167 -8.91 -15.03 -4.51
N LEU A 168 -8.28 -13.97 -5.01
CA LEU A 168 -6.91 -13.60 -4.63
C LEU A 168 -6.80 -13.34 -3.13
N SER A 169 -7.77 -12.63 -2.54
CA SER A 169 -7.81 -12.38 -1.11
C SER A 169 -7.89 -13.67 -0.29
N PHE A 170 -8.66 -14.67 -0.73
CA PHE A 170 -8.69 -15.98 -0.07
C PHE A 170 -7.37 -16.75 -0.20
N ALA A 171 -6.73 -16.74 -1.38
CA ALA A 171 -5.46 -17.41 -1.57
C ALA A 171 -4.36 -16.82 -0.68
N VAL A 172 -4.25 -15.49 -0.66
CA VAL A 172 -3.31 -14.77 0.22
C VAL A 172 -3.62 -15.02 1.70
N ALA A 173 -4.91 -14.99 2.08
CA ALA A 173 -5.32 -15.30 3.45
C ALA A 173 -4.93 -16.73 3.87
N ALA A 174 -5.14 -17.72 3.01
CA ALA A 174 -4.81 -19.11 3.30
C ALA A 174 -3.30 -19.30 3.55
N VAL A 175 -2.46 -18.70 2.70
CA VAL A 175 -0.99 -18.75 2.87
C VAL A 175 -0.58 -18.09 4.19
N LEU A 176 -1.08 -16.88 4.48
CA LEU A 176 -0.73 -16.16 5.71
C LEU A 176 -1.22 -16.89 6.97
N LEU A 177 -2.43 -17.46 6.95
CA LEU A 177 -2.92 -18.24 8.10
C LEU A 177 -2.15 -19.56 8.27
N ALA A 178 -1.64 -20.17 7.19
CA ALA A 178 -0.74 -21.31 7.29
C ALA A 178 0.61 -20.92 7.91
N VAL A 179 1.17 -19.77 7.54
CA VAL A 179 2.39 -19.21 8.18
C VAL A 179 2.15 -18.93 9.66
N ALA A 180 0.99 -18.37 10.02
CA ALA A 180 0.63 -18.15 11.42
C ALA A 180 0.51 -19.47 12.20
N GLY A 181 -0.12 -20.48 11.60
CA GLY A 181 -0.22 -21.82 12.19
C GLY A 181 1.16 -22.50 12.36
N TYR A 182 2.07 -22.30 11.41
CA TYR A 182 3.44 -22.78 11.52
C TYR A 182 4.22 -22.09 12.65
N GLY A 183 4.12 -20.75 12.75
CA GLY A 183 4.75 -20.01 13.84
C GLY A 183 4.23 -20.42 15.23
N PHE A 184 2.92 -20.62 15.36
CA PHE A 184 2.31 -21.14 16.59
C PHE A 184 2.81 -22.55 16.93
N TRP A 185 2.93 -23.43 15.93
CA TRP A 185 3.45 -24.78 16.13
C TRP A 185 4.92 -24.79 16.58
N GLN A 186 5.76 -23.96 15.96
CA GLN A 186 7.18 -23.82 16.33
C GLN A 186 7.36 -23.26 17.74
N ALA A 187 6.61 -22.21 18.11
CA ALA A 187 6.62 -21.67 19.46
C ALA A 187 6.21 -22.72 20.51
N GLY A 188 5.25 -23.59 20.17
CA GLY A 188 4.84 -24.70 21.02
C GLY A 188 5.93 -25.77 21.16
N GLU A 189 6.62 -26.13 20.06
CA GLU A 189 7.71 -27.11 20.08
C GLU A 189 8.89 -26.64 20.95
N GLU A 190 9.26 -25.36 20.86
CA GLU A 190 10.32 -24.77 21.69
C GLU A 190 9.95 -24.75 23.18
N ALA A 191 8.71 -24.36 23.50
CA ALA A 191 8.20 -24.37 24.87
C ALA A 191 8.16 -25.79 25.46
N ASP A 192 7.61 -26.76 24.72
CA ASP A 192 7.54 -28.16 25.14
C ASP A 192 8.95 -28.75 25.36
N ALA A 193 9.90 -28.43 24.48
CA ALA A 193 11.28 -28.88 24.60
C ALA A 193 11.96 -28.30 25.85
N TYR A 194 11.73 -27.01 26.14
CA TYR A 194 12.21 -26.37 27.36
C TYR A 194 11.60 -27.03 28.61
N GLU A 195 10.28 -27.17 28.68
CA GLU A 195 9.59 -27.74 29.84
C GLU A 195 10.05 -29.17 30.14
N GLN A 196 10.17 -30.02 29.12
CA GLN A 196 10.67 -31.39 29.27
C GLN A 196 12.11 -31.43 29.76
N ARG A 197 12.95 -30.47 29.37
CA ARG A 197 14.33 -30.38 29.84
C ARG A 197 14.39 -29.84 31.26
N ALA A 198 13.67 -28.77 31.55
CA ALA A 198 13.58 -28.14 32.87
C ALA A 198 13.06 -29.12 33.94
N ALA A 199 12.07 -29.94 33.63
CA ALA A 199 11.52 -30.95 34.54
C ALA A 199 12.54 -32.00 35.01
N ARG A 200 13.67 -32.14 34.32
CA ARG A 200 14.75 -33.11 34.64
C ARG A 200 15.91 -32.48 35.39
N LEU A 201 15.93 -31.16 35.58
CA LEU A 201 17.05 -30.39 36.11
C LEU A 201 16.69 -29.73 37.45
N ALA A 202 17.67 -29.62 38.34
CA ALA A 202 17.53 -28.87 39.58
C ALA A 202 17.99 -27.42 39.36
N PRO A 203 17.25 -26.40 39.85
CA PRO A 203 17.70 -25.01 39.84
C PRO A 203 19.04 -24.84 40.57
N ALA A 204 19.93 -24.03 40.00
CA ALA A 204 21.16 -23.58 40.63
C ALA A 204 21.17 -22.05 40.71
N THR A 205 21.70 -21.49 41.79
CA THR A 205 21.86 -20.03 41.93
C THR A 205 23.23 -19.62 41.41
N ALA A 206 23.25 -18.60 40.55
CA ALA A 206 24.46 -18.02 39.97
C ALA A 206 24.57 -16.52 40.27
N GLU A 207 25.78 -15.97 40.27
CA GLU A 207 26.02 -14.53 40.44
C GLU A 207 26.39 -13.87 39.10
N VAL A 208 25.76 -12.74 38.79
CA VAL A 208 26.04 -11.98 37.57
C VAL A 208 27.35 -11.22 37.74
N THR A 209 28.39 -11.64 37.04
CA THR A 209 29.73 -11.03 37.14
C THR A 209 29.97 -9.93 36.11
N LYS A 210 29.32 -10.01 34.95
CA LYS A 210 29.45 -9.04 33.87
C LYS A 210 28.19 -9.00 33.02
N VAL A 211 27.81 -7.81 32.58
CA VAL A 211 26.82 -7.57 31.53
C VAL A 211 27.52 -6.88 30.38
N HIS A 212 27.34 -7.35 29.16
CA HIS A 212 27.86 -6.69 27.97
C HIS A 212 26.96 -6.94 26.77
N GLU A 213 26.97 -6.00 25.84
CA GLU A 213 26.36 -6.14 24.52
C GLU A 213 27.35 -6.88 23.60
N ALA A 214 26.89 -7.93 22.93
CA ALA A 214 27.65 -8.68 21.94
C ALA A 214 27.68 -7.95 20.59
N ASP A 215 28.49 -8.42 19.65
CA ASP A 215 28.70 -7.75 18.35
C ASP A 215 27.44 -7.72 17.46
N ASP A 216 26.49 -8.63 17.72
CA ASP A 216 25.15 -8.72 17.11
C ASP A 216 24.11 -7.79 17.77
N GLY A 217 24.45 -7.14 18.88
CA GLY A 217 23.53 -6.30 19.66
C GLY A 217 22.78 -7.05 20.76
N ALA A 218 22.98 -8.36 20.91
CA ALA A 218 22.37 -9.13 21.99
C ALA A 218 23.05 -8.82 23.33
N PHE A 219 22.27 -8.72 24.41
CA PHE A 219 22.84 -8.57 25.74
C PHE A 219 23.22 -9.93 26.32
N VAL A 220 24.46 -10.05 26.80
CA VAL A 220 25.02 -11.30 27.32
C VAL A 220 25.49 -11.10 28.77
N LEU A 221 24.91 -11.91 29.66
CA LEU A 221 25.30 -12.03 31.05
C LEU A 221 26.41 -13.08 31.20
N THR A 222 27.47 -12.73 31.92
CA THR A 222 28.46 -13.69 32.41
C THR A 222 28.13 -14.06 33.84
N LEU A 223 27.84 -15.33 34.07
CA LEU A 223 27.38 -15.89 35.33
C LEU A 223 28.48 -16.73 35.97
N ASP A 224 28.71 -16.56 37.27
CA ASP A 224 29.50 -17.50 38.06
C ASP A 224 28.57 -18.53 38.72
N VAL A 225 28.62 -19.77 38.26
CA VAL A 225 27.79 -20.88 38.76
C VAL A 225 28.59 -21.74 39.76
N GLY A 226 29.38 -21.07 40.59
CA GLY A 226 30.18 -21.67 41.66
C GLY A 226 31.32 -22.58 41.21
N ASP A 227 32.13 -23.00 42.18
CA ASP A 227 33.44 -23.66 41.97
C ASP A 227 33.43 -24.94 41.11
N ARG A 228 32.28 -25.59 40.91
CA ARG A 228 32.17 -26.86 40.16
C ARG A 228 31.82 -26.70 38.68
N ILE A 229 31.10 -25.64 38.32
CA ILE A 229 30.61 -25.41 36.96
C ILE A 229 31.39 -24.27 36.30
N GLY A 230 31.86 -23.31 37.11
CA GLY A 230 32.64 -22.17 36.66
C GLY A 230 31.78 -21.09 35.99
N THR A 231 32.45 -20.23 35.22
CA THR A 231 31.81 -19.11 34.53
C THR A 231 31.12 -19.56 33.24
N ARG A 232 29.89 -19.11 33.05
CA ARG A 232 29.06 -19.40 31.87
C ARG A 232 28.45 -18.10 31.33
N THR A 233 28.13 -18.08 30.05
CA THR A 233 27.49 -16.93 29.39
C THR A 233 26.07 -17.30 28.99
N VAL A 234 25.14 -16.37 29.18
CA VAL A 234 23.74 -16.52 28.76
C VAL A 234 23.24 -15.21 28.16
N GLU A 235 22.47 -15.29 27.08
CA GLU A 235 21.77 -14.14 26.50
C GLU A 235 20.59 -13.73 27.40
N THR A 236 20.30 -12.44 27.43
CA THR A 236 19.16 -11.85 28.14
C THR A 236 18.48 -10.78 27.30
N LEU A 237 17.16 -10.68 27.40
CA LEU A 237 16.35 -9.63 26.77
C LEU A 237 16.25 -8.37 27.64
N TYR A 238 16.35 -8.51 28.96
CA TYR A 238 16.15 -7.44 29.94
C TYR A 238 17.38 -7.25 30.84
N PRO A 239 18.51 -6.73 30.31
CA PRO A 239 19.73 -6.55 31.10
C PRO A 239 19.54 -5.64 32.33
N GLU A 240 18.57 -4.72 32.30
CA GLU A 240 18.20 -3.84 33.41
C GLU A 240 17.69 -4.60 34.65
N ASP A 241 17.10 -5.78 34.48
CA ASP A 241 16.58 -6.60 35.57
C ASP A 241 17.67 -7.44 36.25
N PHE A 242 18.86 -7.54 35.65
CA PHE A 242 19.98 -8.36 36.10
C PHE A 242 21.28 -7.56 36.29
N PRO A 243 21.34 -6.61 37.25
CA PRO A 243 22.55 -5.83 37.48
C PRO A 243 23.71 -6.70 37.99
N VAL A 244 24.94 -6.26 37.73
CA VAL A 244 26.16 -6.93 38.21
C VAL A 244 26.14 -7.10 39.75
N GLY A 245 26.46 -8.29 40.22
CA GLY A 245 26.41 -8.69 41.64
C GLY A 245 25.03 -9.21 42.10
N SER A 246 24.03 -9.22 41.21
CA SER A 246 22.75 -9.87 41.49
C SER A 246 22.87 -11.39 41.46
N ARG A 247 21.99 -12.06 42.22
CA ARG A 247 21.85 -13.52 42.22
C ARG A 247 20.65 -13.91 41.38
N VAL A 248 20.87 -14.82 40.45
CA VAL A 248 19.85 -15.30 39.50
C VAL A 248 19.75 -16.82 39.58
N ASP A 249 18.55 -17.35 39.42
CA ASP A 249 18.34 -18.79 39.35
C ASP A 249 18.44 -19.25 37.91
N VAL A 250 19.23 -20.29 37.68
CA VAL A 250 19.52 -20.87 36.36
C VAL A 250 19.32 -22.38 36.34
N LEU A 251 19.07 -22.92 35.15
CA LEU A 251 19.13 -24.33 34.86
C LEU A 251 20.41 -24.63 34.07
N VAL A 252 21.13 -25.67 34.47
CA VAL A 252 22.40 -26.07 33.86
C VAL A 252 22.35 -27.53 33.43
N ASP A 253 22.67 -27.79 32.17
CA ASP A 253 22.79 -29.13 31.59
C ASP A 253 23.96 -29.18 30.59
N GLY A 254 25.14 -29.56 31.09
CA GLY A 254 26.38 -29.55 30.32
C GLY A 254 26.79 -28.12 29.94
N ASP A 255 26.79 -27.82 28.64
CA ASP A 255 27.06 -26.48 28.10
C ASP A 255 25.79 -25.63 27.95
N TRP A 256 24.60 -26.21 28.16
CA TRP A 256 23.34 -25.49 28.13
C TRP A 256 23.08 -24.81 29.47
N VAL A 257 22.89 -23.49 29.45
CA VAL A 257 22.53 -22.68 30.61
C VAL A 257 21.38 -21.76 30.22
N ARG A 258 20.32 -21.73 31.02
CA ARG A 258 19.19 -20.79 30.85
C ARG A 258 18.74 -20.19 32.17
N LEU A 259 18.29 -18.94 32.12
CA LEU A 259 17.71 -18.22 33.24
C LEU A 259 16.29 -18.78 33.52
N LEU A 260 15.95 -19.00 34.78
CA LEU A 260 14.57 -19.36 35.15
C LEU A 260 13.60 -18.19 34.97
N ALA A 261 14.12 -16.96 35.04
CA ALA A 261 13.35 -15.74 34.79
C ALA A 261 13.14 -15.44 33.29
N GLU A 262 13.96 -16.02 32.40
CA GLU A 262 13.87 -15.92 30.93
C GLU A 262 14.07 -17.31 30.30
N PRO A 263 13.02 -18.15 30.25
CA PRO A 263 13.15 -19.58 29.95
C PRO A 263 13.50 -19.89 28.48
N TYR A 264 12.86 -19.21 27.54
CA TYR A 264 13.07 -19.33 26.10
C TYR A 264 12.70 -18.01 25.41
N ASP A 265 13.18 -17.81 24.18
CA ASP A 265 12.83 -16.65 23.35
C ASP A 265 11.85 -17.08 22.24
N SER A 266 10.56 -16.81 22.43
CA SER A 266 9.51 -17.02 21.42
C SER A 266 9.13 -15.75 20.66
N VAL A 267 9.80 -14.62 20.91
CA VAL A 267 9.38 -13.30 20.42
C VAL A 267 9.31 -13.28 18.90
N GLY A 268 10.29 -13.87 18.23
CA GLY A 268 10.31 -13.98 16.77
C GLY A 268 9.09 -14.75 16.22
N TRP A 269 8.73 -15.88 16.86
CA TRP A 269 7.60 -16.70 16.46
C TRP A 269 6.26 -16.03 16.76
N GLU A 270 6.14 -15.36 17.90
CA GLU A 270 4.95 -14.61 18.31
C GLU A 270 4.66 -13.45 17.35
N LEU A 271 5.69 -12.71 16.96
CA LEU A 271 5.56 -11.61 16.02
C LEU A 271 5.22 -12.08 14.61
N LEU A 272 5.84 -13.18 14.16
CA LEU A 272 5.49 -13.81 12.89
C LEU A 272 4.02 -14.25 12.90
N MET A 273 3.59 -14.95 13.95
CA MET A 273 2.23 -15.43 14.13
C MET A 273 1.24 -14.26 14.17
N MET A 274 1.51 -13.21 14.95
CA MET A 274 0.67 -12.02 15.04
C MET A 274 0.55 -11.32 13.68
N ALA A 275 1.67 -11.00 13.03
CA ALA A 275 1.68 -10.30 11.75
C ALA A 275 0.93 -11.10 10.68
N ALA A 276 1.20 -12.40 10.59
CA ALA A 276 0.54 -13.30 9.65
C ALA A 276 -0.96 -13.46 9.95
N THR A 277 -1.36 -13.50 11.23
CA THR A 277 -2.77 -13.58 11.66
C THR A 277 -3.53 -12.29 11.34
N VAL A 278 -2.97 -11.12 11.68
CA VAL A 278 -3.58 -9.81 11.37
C VAL A 278 -3.78 -9.66 9.87
N LEU A 279 -2.75 -9.92 9.07
CA LEU A 279 -2.84 -9.81 7.61
C LEU A 279 -3.78 -10.87 7.04
N GLY A 280 -3.66 -12.12 7.47
CA GLY A 280 -4.47 -13.25 7.02
C GLY A 280 -5.97 -13.02 7.26
N LEU A 281 -6.34 -12.60 8.47
CA LEU A 281 -7.72 -12.29 8.83
C LEU A 281 -8.25 -11.03 8.11
N ALA A 282 -7.41 -10.01 7.90
CA ALA A 282 -7.79 -8.85 7.11
C ALA A 282 -8.10 -9.22 5.65
N PHE A 283 -7.24 -10.03 5.01
CA PHE A 283 -7.49 -10.55 3.66
C PHE A 283 -8.70 -11.48 3.59
N LEU A 284 -8.89 -12.34 4.59
CA LEU A 284 -10.07 -13.20 4.70
C LEU A 284 -11.35 -12.38 4.76
N ALA A 285 -11.40 -11.37 5.64
CA ALA A 285 -12.54 -10.46 5.77
C ALA A 285 -12.82 -9.69 4.48
N ASN A 286 -11.80 -9.28 3.73
CA ASN A 286 -11.96 -8.65 2.42
C ASN A 286 -12.51 -9.62 1.37
N GLY A 287 -12.03 -10.86 1.36
CA GLY A 287 -12.51 -11.91 0.48
C GLY A 287 -13.99 -12.24 0.71
N VAL A 288 -14.37 -12.43 1.99
CA VAL A 288 -15.76 -12.68 2.40
C VAL A 288 -16.65 -11.48 2.08
N ASP A 289 -16.22 -10.26 2.38
CA ASP A 289 -16.98 -9.04 2.10
C ASP A 289 -17.19 -8.85 0.60
N GLY A 290 -16.12 -8.95 -0.20
CA GLY A 290 -16.20 -8.87 -1.67
C GLY A 290 -17.11 -9.96 -2.27
N ARG A 291 -17.02 -11.20 -1.78
CA ARG A 291 -17.90 -12.30 -2.22
C ARG A 291 -19.36 -12.03 -1.85
N SER A 292 -19.62 -11.63 -0.61
CA SER A 292 -20.98 -11.38 -0.11
C SER A 292 -21.67 -10.24 -0.85
N ARG A 293 -20.93 -9.22 -1.25
CA ARG A 293 -21.44 -8.07 -2.01
C ARG A 293 -21.65 -8.41 -3.49
N ALA A 294 -20.72 -9.13 -4.11
CA ALA A 294 -20.91 -9.65 -5.46
C ALA A 294 -22.10 -10.62 -5.55
N GLU A 295 -22.35 -11.43 -4.51
CA GLU A 295 -23.55 -12.26 -4.41
C GLU A 295 -24.82 -11.41 -4.23
N ARG A 296 -24.78 -10.33 -3.42
CA ARG A 296 -25.92 -9.42 -3.27
C ARG A 296 -26.29 -8.72 -4.57
N LEU A 297 -25.31 -8.28 -5.37
CA LEU A 297 -25.57 -7.71 -6.70
C LEU A 297 -26.17 -8.74 -7.67
N ARG A 298 -25.87 -10.03 -7.49
CA ARG A 298 -26.45 -11.11 -8.31
C ARG A 298 -27.80 -11.62 -7.79
N ARG A 299 -28.20 -11.26 -6.57
CA ARG A 299 -29.45 -11.70 -5.94
C ARG A 299 -30.61 -10.82 -6.39
N GLY A 300 -31.28 -11.26 -7.45
CA GLY A 300 -32.59 -10.75 -7.86
C GLY A 300 -32.55 -9.40 -8.59
N PRO A 301 -33.72 -8.82 -8.88
CA PRO A 301 -33.82 -7.50 -9.50
C PRO A 301 -33.25 -6.41 -8.59
N LEU A 302 -32.41 -5.53 -9.16
CA LEU A 302 -31.80 -4.40 -8.48
C LEU A 302 -32.48 -3.09 -8.86
N PRO A 303 -32.52 -2.10 -7.96
CA PRO A 303 -32.95 -0.75 -8.33
C PRO A 303 -31.98 -0.15 -9.35
N VAL A 304 -32.53 0.63 -10.28
CA VAL A 304 -31.78 1.25 -11.38
C VAL A 304 -31.93 2.76 -11.37
N LEU A 305 -30.82 3.46 -11.60
CA LEU A 305 -30.77 4.92 -11.66
C LEU A 305 -29.99 5.36 -12.91
N ARG A 306 -30.53 6.32 -13.65
CA ARG A 306 -29.81 6.97 -14.73
C ARG A 306 -28.95 8.09 -14.15
N VAL A 307 -27.67 8.10 -14.50
CA VAL A 307 -26.63 8.97 -13.95
C VAL A 307 -25.67 9.40 -15.06
N LEU A 308 -24.81 10.36 -14.74
CA LEU A 308 -23.66 10.72 -15.58
C LEU A 308 -22.39 10.20 -14.90
N VAL A 309 -21.44 9.66 -15.66
CA VAL A 309 -20.17 9.13 -15.13
C VAL A 309 -18.99 9.71 -15.87
N ARG A 310 -17.90 9.97 -15.14
CA ARG A 310 -16.62 10.39 -15.70
C ARG A 310 -15.51 9.65 -15.00
N GLU A 311 -14.50 9.20 -15.74
CA GLU A 311 -13.29 8.69 -15.13
C GLU A 311 -12.40 9.86 -14.68
N GLY A 312 -11.91 9.76 -13.45
CA GLY A 312 -11.07 10.76 -12.81
C GLY A 312 -9.67 10.73 -13.41
N HIS A 313 -9.31 11.79 -14.11
CA HIS A 313 -8.05 11.91 -14.84
C HIS A 313 -6.79 11.77 -13.96
N ALA A 314 -6.86 12.00 -12.65
CA ALA A 314 -5.72 11.91 -11.75
C ALA A 314 -5.72 10.64 -10.87
N ASP A 315 -6.86 9.97 -10.72
CA ASP A 315 -7.02 8.88 -9.76
C ASP A 315 -7.68 7.61 -10.31
N ALA A 316 -8.00 7.58 -11.62
CA ALA A 316 -8.66 6.46 -12.30
C ALA A 316 -9.94 6.00 -11.60
N ARG A 317 -10.60 6.91 -10.88
CA ARG A 317 -11.87 6.63 -10.20
C ARG A 317 -13.02 6.98 -11.10
N THR A 318 -14.03 6.14 -11.12
CA THR A 318 -15.34 6.53 -11.65
C THR A 318 -15.97 7.52 -10.70
N TRP A 319 -16.20 8.74 -11.18
CA TRP A 319 -16.98 9.78 -10.54
C TRP A 319 -18.39 9.75 -11.11
N VAL A 320 -19.40 9.76 -10.23
CA VAL A 320 -20.82 9.75 -10.60
C VAL A 320 -21.44 11.10 -10.30
N TYR A 321 -22.19 11.62 -11.27
CA TYR A 321 -22.86 12.91 -11.27
C TYR A 321 -24.36 12.73 -11.46
N ALA A 322 -25.13 13.74 -11.09
CA ALA A 322 -26.58 13.74 -11.32
C ALA A 322 -26.90 13.79 -12.82
N ALA A 323 -28.01 13.20 -13.23
CA ALA A 323 -28.42 13.16 -14.64
C ALA A 323 -28.78 14.54 -15.22
N ASP A 324 -29.00 15.54 -14.36
CA ASP A 324 -29.27 16.94 -14.70
C ASP A 324 -28.06 17.87 -14.52
N ASP A 325 -26.85 17.32 -14.31
CA ASP A 325 -25.57 18.05 -14.23
C ASP A 325 -24.70 17.75 -15.47
N PRO A 326 -25.04 18.26 -16.66
CA PRO A 326 -24.29 17.99 -17.89
C PRO A 326 -22.88 18.59 -17.90
N ALA A 327 -22.60 19.56 -17.02
CA ALA A 327 -21.28 20.14 -16.85
C ALA A 327 -20.35 19.24 -16.02
N GLY A 328 -20.92 18.36 -15.19
CA GLY A 328 -20.14 17.50 -14.29
C GLY A 328 -19.42 18.30 -13.20
N GLU A 329 -20.06 19.36 -12.69
CA GLU A 329 -19.47 20.24 -11.67
C GLU A 329 -19.55 19.64 -10.27
N ARG A 330 -20.57 18.80 -10.01
CA ARG A 330 -20.92 18.36 -8.65
C ARG A 330 -20.88 16.84 -8.56
N PRO A 331 -19.69 16.25 -8.30
CA PRO A 331 -19.59 14.82 -8.08
C PRO A 331 -20.41 14.40 -6.84
N LEU A 332 -21.09 13.27 -6.94
CA LEU A 332 -21.94 12.71 -5.88
C LEU A 332 -21.24 11.60 -5.11
N LEU A 333 -20.63 10.66 -5.84
CA LEU A 333 -19.92 9.52 -5.29
C LEU A 333 -18.80 9.09 -6.22
N HIS A 334 -17.89 8.29 -5.68
CA HIS A 334 -16.78 7.74 -6.43
C HIS A 334 -16.42 6.32 -5.97
N PHE A 335 -15.87 5.55 -6.91
CA PHE A 335 -15.33 4.21 -6.70
C PHE A 335 -14.34 3.88 -7.82
N HIS A 336 -13.57 2.80 -7.70
CA HIS A 336 -12.84 2.24 -8.83
C HIS A 336 -13.72 1.15 -9.44
N SER A 337 -13.77 1.06 -10.77
CA SER A 337 -14.46 0.04 -11.54
C SER A 337 -13.48 -0.78 -12.38
N LEU A 338 -13.93 -1.95 -12.84
CA LEU A 338 -13.29 -2.74 -13.89
C LEU A 338 -14.38 -3.23 -14.85
N PHE A 339 -14.02 -3.41 -16.12
CA PHE A 339 -14.90 -4.02 -17.12
C PHE A 339 -15.24 -5.47 -16.75
N ALA A 340 -16.49 -5.86 -16.99
CA ALA A 340 -16.95 -7.22 -16.88
C ALA A 340 -16.99 -7.84 -18.28
N ALA A 341 -15.98 -8.61 -18.66
CA ALA A 341 -15.96 -9.31 -19.93
C ALA A 341 -16.91 -10.53 -19.91
N PRO A 342 -17.68 -10.78 -20.98
CA PRO A 342 -18.46 -12.01 -21.11
C PRO A 342 -17.50 -13.21 -21.15
N GLY A 343 -17.67 -14.14 -20.21
CA GLY A 343 -16.82 -15.33 -20.15
C GLY A 343 -17.23 -16.36 -21.20
N ASP A 344 -16.27 -16.78 -22.03
CA ASP A 344 -16.27 -18.13 -22.58
C ASP A 344 -15.81 -19.09 -21.49
N GLU A 345 -16.61 -20.13 -21.25
CA GLU A 345 -16.38 -21.15 -20.19
C GLU A 345 -15.25 -22.15 -20.53
N ASP A 346 -14.47 -21.91 -21.59
CA ASP A 346 -13.27 -22.67 -21.95
C ASP A 346 -12.01 -21.78 -22.14
N ALA A 347 -11.97 -20.59 -21.53
CA ALA A 347 -10.68 -19.94 -21.32
C ALA A 347 -9.91 -20.74 -20.26
N ALA A 348 -9.02 -21.60 -20.74
CA ALA A 348 -7.81 -21.96 -20.01
C ALA A 348 -7.12 -20.70 -19.50
N GLU A 349 -6.01 -20.85 -18.80
CA GLU A 349 -5.13 -19.72 -18.49
C GLU A 349 -4.63 -19.09 -19.80
N ASP A 350 -5.45 -18.27 -20.44
CA ASP A 350 -5.05 -17.46 -21.57
C ASP A 350 -4.13 -16.40 -21.00
N GLU A 351 -2.88 -16.46 -21.45
CA GLU A 351 -1.87 -15.45 -21.19
C GLU A 351 -2.50 -14.07 -21.41
N PRO A 352 -2.26 -13.10 -20.51
CA PRO A 352 -2.82 -11.77 -20.67
C PRO A 352 -2.40 -11.24 -22.04
N ASP A 353 -3.39 -10.94 -22.88
CA ASP A 353 -3.18 -10.38 -24.21
C ASP A 353 -2.21 -9.20 -24.09
N GLU A 354 -1.00 -9.36 -24.65
CA GLU A 354 0.11 -8.45 -24.42
C GLU A 354 -0.23 -7.03 -24.91
N ASP A 355 -1.14 -6.94 -25.89
CA ASP A 355 -1.63 -5.71 -26.49
C ASP A 355 -2.57 -4.93 -25.55
N ALA A 356 -3.51 -5.61 -24.86
CA ALA A 356 -4.41 -4.97 -23.88
C ALA A 356 -3.68 -4.54 -22.59
N ALA A 357 -2.68 -5.32 -22.17
CA ALA A 357 -1.82 -4.96 -21.04
C ALA A 357 -0.88 -3.80 -21.37
N ALA A 358 -0.44 -3.68 -22.64
CA ALA A 358 0.29 -2.54 -23.14
C ALA A 358 -0.59 -1.28 -23.14
N GLU A 359 -1.79 -1.31 -23.75
CA GLU A 359 -2.73 -0.18 -23.78
C GLU A 359 -3.11 0.33 -22.37
N GLY A 360 -3.35 -0.57 -21.41
CA GLY A 360 -3.60 -0.19 -20.01
C GLY A 360 -2.42 0.53 -19.34
N LEU A 361 -1.18 0.15 -19.68
CA LEU A 361 0.05 0.81 -19.22
C LEU A 361 0.31 2.13 -19.96
N GLN A 362 -0.10 2.24 -21.22
CA GLN A 362 -0.04 3.45 -22.03
C GLN A 362 -0.99 4.52 -21.47
N ARG A 363 -2.25 4.17 -21.25
CA ARG A 363 -3.31 5.03 -20.68
C ARG A 363 -2.99 5.48 -19.25
N MET A 364 -2.46 4.59 -18.40
CA MET A 364 -1.93 4.96 -17.06
C MET A 364 -0.79 5.98 -17.13
N SER A 365 0.05 5.90 -18.17
CA SER A 365 1.16 6.82 -18.37
C SER A 365 0.73 8.18 -18.92
N ALA A 366 -0.42 8.29 -19.58
CA ALA A 366 -1.03 9.57 -19.99
C ALA A 366 -1.68 10.33 -18.83
N ILE A 367 -2.44 9.60 -18.02
CA ILE A 367 -3.13 10.05 -16.79
C ILE A 367 -2.15 10.65 -15.77
N LEU A 368 -1.01 9.99 -15.52
CA LEU A 368 0.02 10.44 -14.56
C LEU A 368 0.68 11.78 -14.91
N LYS A 369 0.38 12.27 -16.09
CA LYS A 369 1.20 13.20 -16.81
C LYS A 369 0.34 14.42 -17.19
N GLY A 370 -0.99 14.32 -17.25
CA GLY A 370 -1.87 15.49 -17.33
C GLY A 370 -1.89 16.11 -18.73
N GLU A 371 -1.75 15.28 -19.76
CA GLU A 371 -1.71 15.71 -21.18
C GLU A 371 -2.99 15.37 -21.97
N ASP A 372 -3.95 14.65 -21.37
CA ASP A 372 -5.24 14.34 -22.01
C ASP A 372 -6.33 15.36 -21.64
N PRO A 373 -7.26 15.68 -22.56
CA PRO A 373 -8.52 16.31 -22.17
C PRO A 373 -9.26 15.43 -21.15
N PRO A 374 -10.01 16.02 -20.21
CA PRO A 374 -10.77 15.22 -19.25
C PRO A 374 -11.70 14.26 -20.01
N PRO A 375 -11.77 12.97 -19.61
CA PRO A 375 -12.63 12.00 -20.28
C PRO A 375 -14.06 12.54 -20.40
N PRO A 376 -14.76 12.28 -21.52
CA PRO A 376 -16.09 12.81 -21.73
C PRO A 376 -17.04 12.37 -20.60
N LEU A 377 -18.04 13.19 -20.32
CA LEU A 377 -19.10 12.82 -19.39
C LEU A 377 -20.05 11.85 -20.11
N ARG A 378 -20.17 10.63 -19.58
CA ARG A 378 -20.88 9.53 -20.24
C ARG A 378 -22.21 9.29 -19.55
N GLU A 379 -23.29 9.12 -20.33
CA GLU A 379 -24.57 8.68 -19.77
C GLU A 379 -24.49 7.21 -19.38
N ALA A 380 -24.90 6.90 -18.14
CA ALA A 380 -24.84 5.56 -17.60
C ALA A 380 -26.09 5.16 -16.83
N VAL A 381 -26.33 3.85 -16.76
CA VAL A 381 -27.35 3.26 -15.88
C VAL A 381 -26.65 2.52 -14.76
N LEU A 382 -26.90 2.96 -13.53
CA LEU A 382 -26.38 2.39 -12.30
C LEU A 382 -27.32 1.28 -11.80
N TYR A 383 -26.76 0.12 -11.48
CA TYR A 383 -27.43 -1.04 -10.91
C TYR A 383 -27.04 -1.20 -9.44
N GLY A 384 -28.04 -1.22 -8.57
CA GLY A 384 -27.87 -1.32 -7.12
C GLY A 384 -28.12 0.00 -6.39
N VAL A 385 -28.16 -0.04 -5.07
CA VAL A 385 -28.47 1.12 -4.23
C VAL A 385 -27.19 1.89 -3.92
N PRO A 386 -27.01 3.14 -4.39
CA PRO A 386 -25.86 3.94 -4.03
C PRO A 386 -25.91 4.32 -2.54
N CYS A 387 -25.09 3.69 -1.72
CA CYS A 387 -24.84 4.09 -0.34
C CYS A 387 -23.38 3.85 0.05
N ALA A 388 -22.89 4.58 1.06
CA ALA A 388 -21.52 4.41 1.53
C ALA A 388 -21.24 2.94 1.91
N GLY A 389 -20.20 2.36 1.31
CA GLY A 389 -19.88 0.95 1.54
C GLY A 389 -20.54 -0.04 0.58
N ALA A 390 -21.44 0.38 -0.32
CA ALA A 390 -22.06 -0.53 -1.29
C ALA A 390 -21.10 -0.97 -2.40
N GLU A 391 -21.52 -1.99 -3.16
CA GLU A 391 -21.01 -2.29 -4.49
C GLU A 391 -22.09 -1.97 -5.50
N LEU A 392 -21.67 -1.50 -6.67
CA LEU A 392 -22.52 -1.10 -7.79
C LEU A 392 -21.95 -1.70 -9.07
N ALA A 393 -22.81 -1.86 -10.07
CA ALA A 393 -22.42 -2.03 -11.46
C ALA A 393 -23.02 -0.89 -12.27
N PHE A 394 -22.39 -0.49 -13.35
CA PHE A 394 -22.99 0.45 -14.28
C PHE A 394 -22.77 0.02 -15.71
N VAL A 395 -23.65 0.51 -16.58
CA VAL A 395 -23.54 0.33 -18.02
C VAL A 395 -23.40 1.72 -18.61
N ALA A 396 -22.31 1.96 -19.33
CA ALA A 396 -22.02 3.20 -20.03
C ALA A 396 -21.49 2.88 -21.43
N ARG A 397 -21.56 3.83 -22.36
CA ARG A 397 -20.78 3.72 -23.60
C ARG A 397 -19.33 4.08 -23.31
N GLU A 398 -18.37 3.51 -24.03
CA GLU A 398 -16.97 3.95 -23.92
C GLU A 398 -16.80 5.32 -24.58
N ASP A 399 -17.32 5.48 -25.80
CA ASP A 399 -17.37 6.74 -26.56
C ASP A 399 -18.74 7.05 -27.17
N GLU A 400 -18.96 8.32 -27.54
CA GLU A 400 -20.19 8.76 -28.24
C GLU A 400 -20.38 8.07 -29.61
N ASP A 401 -19.28 7.63 -30.23
CA ASP A 401 -19.26 6.96 -31.53
C ASP A 401 -19.30 5.42 -31.44
N ASP A 402 -19.06 4.84 -30.26
CA ASP A 402 -19.02 3.39 -30.08
C ASP A 402 -20.41 2.80 -29.82
N SER A 403 -20.88 1.92 -30.70
CA SER A 403 -22.20 1.30 -30.58
C SER A 403 -22.34 0.35 -29.38
N GLU A 404 -21.24 -0.13 -28.82
CA GLU A 404 -21.27 -1.13 -27.75
C GLU A 404 -21.29 -0.47 -26.35
N ALA A 405 -22.22 -0.92 -25.50
CA ALA A 405 -22.32 -0.44 -24.13
C ALA A 405 -21.51 -1.38 -23.23
N SER A 406 -20.45 -0.87 -22.61
CA SER A 406 -19.60 -1.63 -21.72
C SER A 406 -20.22 -1.71 -20.32
N VAL A 407 -20.06 -2.89 -19.71
CA VAL A 407 -20.56 -3.18 -18.36
C VAL A 407 -19.37 -3.12 -17.41
N GLU A 408 -19.43 -2.21 -16.44
CA GLU A 408 -18.38 -2.00 -15.46
C GLU A 408 -18.87 -2.33 -14.05
N CYS A 409 -18.04 -3.03 -13.27
CA CYS A 409 -18.32 -3.45 -11.90
C CYS A 409 -17.40 -2.75 -10.91
N SER A 410 -17.94 -2.25 -9.79
CA SER A 410 -17.13 -1.63 -8.75
C SER A 410 -16.17 -2.63 -8.07
N VAL A 411 -14.89 -2.25 -7.96
CA VAL A 411 -13.82 -2.99 -7.28
C VAL A 411 -13.40 -2.37 -5.96
N THR A 412 -13.95 -1.20 -5.63
CA THR A 412 -13.87 -0.62 -4.28
C THR A 412 -15.24 -0.21 -3.80
N ALA A 413 -15.43 -0.23 -2.49
CA ALA A 413 -16.64 0.26 -1.87
C ALA A 413 -16.94 1.72 -2.27
N VAL A 414 -18.22 1.99 -2.53
CA VAL A 414 -18.72 3.33 -2.87
C VAL A 414 -18.44 4.32 -1.75
N LYS A 415 -17.90 5.49 -2.11
CA LYS A 415 -17.65 6.60 -1.19
C LYS A 415 -18.35 7.87 -1.66
N PRO A 416 -18.99 8.63 -0.75
CA PRO A 416 -19.58 9.91 -1.10
C PRO A 416 -18.49 10.94 -1.43
N ALA A 417 -18.74 11.78 -2.42
CA ALA A 417 -17.85 12.85 -2.84
C ALA A 417 -17.99 14.07 -1.91
N VAL A 418 -17.48 13.94 -0.68
CA VAL A 418 -17.41 15.05 0.28
C VAL A 418 -16.04 15.72 0.30
N PRO A 419 -15.96 17.03 0.61
CA PRO A 419 -14.69 17.72 0.78
C PRO A 419 -13.77 16.97 1.73
N ARG A 420 -12.52 16.75 1.32
CA ARG A 420 -11.53 16.05 2.13
C ARG A 420 -11.24 16.83 3.41
N LEU A 421 -11.22 16.12 4.53
CA LEU A 421 -11.11 16.68 5.89
C LEU A 421 -9.90 17.63 6.06
N LEU A 422 -8.79 17.32 5.39
CA LEU A 422 -7.51 18.04 5.54
C LEU A 422 -7.26 19.09 4.45
N THR A 423 -7.90 18.97 3.28
CA THR A 423 -7.61 19.85 2.14
C THR A 423 -8.74 20.85 1.87
N GLY A 424 -9.90 20.75 2.52
CA GLY A 424 -11.06 21.65 2.35
C GLY A 424 -11.69 21.65 0.95
N ARG A 425 -11.02 21.09 -0.05
CA ARG A 425 -11.43 21.03 -1.45
C ARG A 425 -12.36 19.86 -1.71
N ALA A 426 -13.41 20.11 -2.48
CA ALA A 426 -14.20 19.05 -3.09
C ALA A 426 -13.29 18.23 -4.03
N PRO A 427 -13.18 16.90 -3.85
CA PRO A 427 -12.40 16.09 -4.75
C PRO A 427 -13.12 16.04 -6.13
N GLY A 428 -12.39 16.36 -7.20
CA GLY A 428 -12.92 16.48 -8.57
C GLY A 428 -13.13 17.92 -9.07
N ALA A 429 -13.01 18.95 -8.22
CA ALA A 429 -13.02 20.34 -8.67
C ALA A 429 -11.66 20.72 -9.26
N GLU A 430 -11.57 20.79 -10.59
CA GLU A 430 -10.43 21.36 -11.31
C GLU A 430 -10.08 22.75 -10.73
N PRO A 431 -8.80 23.15 -10.75
CA PRO A 431 -8.43 24.51 -10.35
C PRO A 431 -9.16 25.51 -11.24
N ASP A 432 -9.91 26.43 -10.62
CA ASP A 432 -10.41 27.61 -11.31
C ASP A 432 -9.21 28.32 -11.94
N ARG A 433 -9.18 28.33 -13.28
CA ARG A 433 -8.30 29.19 -14.06
C ARG A 433 -8.80 30.63 -13.91
N GLU A 434 -8.60 31.22 -12.75
CA GLU A 434 -8.66 32.66 -12.59
C GLU A 434 -7.25 33.18 -12.29
N SER A 435 -6.74 33.91 -13.29
CA SER A 435 -5.77 35.01 -13.15
C SER A 435 -4.45 34.72 -12.44
N SER A 436 -3.57 33.95 -13.08
CA SER A 436 -2.12 34.25 -13.00
C SER A 436 -1.69 35.07 -14.22
N PRO A 437 -0.99 36.20 -14.01
CA PRO A 437 -0.66 37.11 -15.10
C PRO A 437 0.27 36.43 -16.11
N GLN A 438 -0.08 36.58 -17.39
CA GLN A 438 0.88 36.64 -18.49
C GLN A 438 2.07 37.52 -18.05
N ASN A 439 3.24 36.91 -17.78
CA ASN A 439 4.56 37.45 -18.09
C ASN A 439 5.67 36.60 -17.46
N GLY A 440 6.63 36.18 -18.30
CA GLY A 440 7.92 35.66 -17.88
C GLY A 440 8.35 34.42 -18.65
N GLU A 441 8.91 34.61 -19.85
CA GLU A 441 9.76 33.62 -20.50
C GLU A 441 10.80 33.08 -19.51
N ALA A 442 10.67 31.80 -19.16
CA ALA A 442 11.66 31.10 -18.36
C ALA A 442 12.90 30.78 -19.23
N PRO A 443 14.12 31.12 -18.79
CA PRO A 443 15.33 30.92 -19.57
C PRO A 443 15.74 29.44 -19.54
N GLY A 444 15.70 28.76 -20.70
CA GLY A 444 16.20 27.40 -20.85
C GLY A 444 15.65 26.57 -22.02
N GLN A 445 14.70 27.07 -22.81
CA GLN A 445 14.20 26.37 -24.00
C GLN A 445 15.10 26.66 -25.21
N GLY A 446 16.14 25.85 -25.39
CA GLY A 446 16.87 25.82 -26.66
C GLY A 446 15.99 25.20 -27.74
N SER A 447 15.79 25.93 -28.86
CA SER A 447 15.23 25.37 -30.10
C SER A 447 15.98 24.09 -30.49
N ALA A 448 15.28 23.07 -31.00
CA ALA A 448 15.90 21.82 -31.46
C ALA A 448 16.83 22.02 -32.68
N ALA A 449 16.62 23.09 -33.45
CA ALA A 449 17.35 23.40 -34.68
C ALA A 449 18.87 23.60 -34.51
N PRO A 450 19.37 24.40 -33.53
CA PRO A 450 20.82 24.55 -33.31
C PRO A 450 21.53 23.29 -32.81
N VAL A 451 20.81 22.35 -32.18
CA VAL A 451 21.36 21.05 -31.74
C VAL A 451 21.42 20.09 -32.91
N ALA A 452 20.35 20.00 -33.71
CA ALA A 452 20.28 19.22 -34.94
C ALA A 452 21.42 19.61 -35.92
N ALA A 453 21.68 20.91 -36.09
CA ALA A 453 22.76 21.42 -36.95
C ALA A 453 24.18 20.99 -36.53
N ARG A 454 24.37 20.52 -35.28
CA ARG A 454 25.66 20.02 -34.76
C ARG A 454 25.76 18.49 -34.79
N MET A 455 24.67 17.80 -35.10
CA MET A 455 24.63 16.34 -35.15
C MET A 455 24.95 15.85 -36.56
N ALA A 456 25.85 14.87 -36.66
CA ALA A 456 26.09 14.15 -37.92
C ALA A 456 25.13 12.95 -38.06
N PRO A 457 24.64 12.63 -39.26
CA PRO A 457 23.92 11.38 -39.52
C PRO A 457 24.77 10.18 -39.06
N SER A 458 24.14 9.22 -38.40
CA SER A 458 24.81 8.01 -37.89
C SER A 458 24.23 6.77 -38.54
N VAL A 459 25.08 5.84 -38.97
CA VAL A 459 24.63 4.52 -39.45
C VAL A 459 24.31 3.61 -38.25
N ALA A 460 25.19 3.59 -37.26
CA ALA A 460 25.05 2.76 -36.06
C ALA A 460 24.07 3.36 -35.02
N PRO A 461 23.45 2.52 -34.16
CA PRO A 461 22.56 2.96 -33.09
C PRO A 461 23.27 3.90 -32.10
N ARG A 462 22.59 4.98 -31.69
CA ARG A 462 23.12 5.94 -30.72
C ARG A 462 22.71 5.55 -29.32
N VAL A 463 23.68 5.33 -28.43
CA VAL A 463 23.45 4.90 -27.05
C VAL A 463 23.79 6.01 -26.07
N TYR A 464 22.83 6.36 -25.21
CA TYR A 464 22.99 7.25 -24.08
C TYR A 464 22.84 6.46 -22.78
N THR A 465 23.81 6.53 -21.87
CA THR A 465 23.80 5.76 -20.61
C THR A 465 24.01 6.64 -19.40
N ALA A 466 23.57 6.18 -18.24
CA ALA A 466 23.94 6.73 -16.95
C ALA A 466 25.46 7.00 -16.86
N HIS A 467 25.82 8.27 -16.73
CA HIS A 467 27.21 8.71 -16.60
C HIS A 467 27.68 8.70 -15.13
N GLY A 468 28.95 9.00 -14.89
CA GLY A 468 29.59 8.88 -13.57
C GLY A 468 28.87 9.58 -12.41
N MET A 469 28.21 10.73 -12.62
CA MET A 469 27.47 11.41 -11.55
C MET A 469 26.18 10.67 -11.20
N SER A 470 25.42 10.25 -12.21
CA SER A 470 24.23 9.42 -12.01
C SER A 470 24.57 8.12 -11.28
N ARG A 471 25.69 7.48 -11.64
CA ARG A 471 26.17 6.28 -10.93
C ARG A 471 26.62 6.58 -9.51
N ALA A 472 27.27 7.71 -9.25
CA ALA A 472 27.65 8.13 -7.90
C ALA A 472 26.42 8.37 -7.01
N VAL A 473 25.37 9.00 -7.53
CA VAL A 473 24.08 9.15 -6.84
C VAL A 473 23.46 7.78 -6.54
N GLY A 474 23.46 6.88 -7.52
CA GLY A 474 22.99 5.50 -7.34
C GLY A 474 23.77 4.74 -6.25
N LEU A 475 25.10 4.90 -6.18
CA LEU A 475 25.94 4.29 -5.15
C LEU A 475 25.67 4.87 -3.76
N VAL A 476 25.50 6.19 -3.64
CA VAL A 476 25.13 6.83 -2.37
C VAL A 476 23.75 6.34 -1.91
N LEU A 477 22.77 6.27 -2.80
CA LEU A 477 21.44 5.75 -2.49
C LEU A 477 21.49 4.25 -2.10
N LEU A 478 22.36 3.46 -2.73
CA LEU A 478 22.57 2.05 -2.38
C LEU A 478 23.17 1.91 -0.97
N LEU A 479 24.12 2.77 -0.60
CA LEU A 479 24.68 2.80 0.76
C LEU A 479 23.62 3.20 1.80
N VAL A 480 22.82 4.23 1.50
CA VAL A 480 21.69 4.65 2.35
C VAL A 480 20.66 3.53 2.50
N GLN A 481 20.36 2.81 1.41
CA GLN A 481 19.46 1.66 1.42
C GLN A 481 20.01 0.54 2.29
N GLY A 482 21.27 0.14 2.10
CA GLY A 482 21.92 -0.92 2.87
C GLY A 482 22.02 -0.59 4.35
N ALA A 483 22.42 0.63 4.69
CA ALA A 483 22.48 1.13 6.06
C ALA A 483 21.09 1.26 6.70
N GLY A 484 20.09 1.69 5.93
CA GLY A 484 18.71 1.77 6.40
C GLY A 484 18.10 0.39 6.69
N ILE A 485 18.36 -0.60 5.82
CA ILE A 485 17.97 -2.00 6.06
C ILE A 485 18.69 -2.53 7.30
N TRP A 486 20.02 -2.33 7.41
CA TRP A 486 20.79 -2.73 8.59
C TRP A 486 20.23 -2.13 9.87
N ALA A 487 20.12 -0.80 9.97
CA ALA A 487 19.70 -0.10 11.19
C ALA A 487 18.23 -0.33 11.58
N ALA A 488 17.39 -0.76 10.63
CA ALA A 488 16.01 -1.09 10.93
C ALA A 488 15.86 -2.55 11.37
N VAL A 489 16.74 -3.43 10.91
CA VAL A 489 16.69 -4.89 11.14
C VAL A 489 17.59 -5.33 12.30
N SER A 490 18.68 -4.60 12.59
CA SER A 490 19.67 -4.90 13.64
C SER A 490 19.08 -4.98 15.04
N ASP A 491 18.09 -4.13 15.34
CA ASP A 491 17.48 -4.05 16.68
C ASP A 491 16.27 -5.01 16.79
N GLY A 492 16.17 -5.99 15.89
CA GLY A 492 15.02 -6.85 15.76
C GLY A 492 13.75 -6.12 15.24
N PRO A 493 12.59 -6.78 15.33
CA PRO A 493 11.31 -6.26 14.83
C PRO A 493 10.84 -5.03 15.61
N SER A 494 11.00 -3.87 14.98
CA SER A 494 10.61 -2.57 15.53
C SER A 494 9.66 -1.83 14.59
N TRP A 495 8.99 -0.78 15.09
CA TRP A 495 8.14 0.09 14.27
C TRP A 495 8.88 0.70 13.06
N ARG A 496 10.22 0.68 13.06
CA ARG A 496 11.07 1.12 11.95
C ARG A 496 10.90 0.25 10.69
N TRP A 497 10.43 -0.99 10.81
CA TRP A 497 10.19 -1.89 9.67
C TRP A 497 9.08 -1.38 8.75
N LEU A 498 8.14 -0.60 9.28
CA LEU A 498 7.12 0.08 8.46
C LEU A 498 7.74 1.11 7.52
N PHE A 499 8.85 1.75 7.92
CA PHE A 499 9.60 2.61 7.00
C PHE A 499 10.28 1.81 5.91
N LEU A 500 10.77 0.59 6.17
CA LEU A 500 11.37 -0.25 5.12
C LEU A 500 10.34 -0.60 4.05
N LEU A 501 9.14 -1.04 4.43
CA LEU A 501 8.07 -1.36 3.48
C LEU A 501 7.66 -0.16 2.61
N LEU A 502 7.74 1.06 3.15
CA LEU A 502 7.41 2.27 2.42
C LEU A 502 8.57 2.79 1.56
N THR A 503 9.80 2.72 2.06
CA THR A 503 10.98 3.38 1.48
C THR A 503 11.77 2.48 0.54
N VAL A 504 11.87 1.17 0.81
CA VAL A 504 12.66 0.21 0.01
C VAL A 504 12.17 0.13 -1.44
N PRO A 505 10.85 -0.01 -1.74
CA PRO A 505 10.40 -0.05 -3.13
C PRO A 505 10.75 1.23 -3.92
N TRP A 506 10.67 2.39 -3.25
CA TRP A 506 11.04 3.67 -3.83
C TRP A 506 12.56 3.79 -4.05
N LEU A 507 13.37 3.37 -3.07
CA LEU A 507 14.84 3.35 -3.14
C LEU A 507 15.33 2.36 -4.20
N VAL A 508 14.78 1.15 -4.29
CA VAL A 508 15.12 0.16 -5.34
C VAL A 508 14.86 0.76 -6.72
N ASN A 509 13.73 1.44 -6.91
CA ASN A 509 13.41 2.10 -8.17
C ASN A 509 14.39 3.24 -8.50
N ALA A 510 14.73 4.07 -7.50
CA ALA A 510 15.65 5.19 -7.66
C ALA A 510 17.10 4.73 -7.91
N VAL A 511 17.61 3.77 -7.13
CA VAL A 511 18.94 3.17 -7.26
C VAL A 511 19.07 2.47 -8.62
N SER A 512 18.09 1.65 -8.99
CA SER A 512 18.10 0.95 -10.28
C SER A 512 18.12 1.91 -11.47
N THR A 513 17.36 3.00 -11.40
CA THR A 513 17.31 3.99 -12.48
C THR A 513 18.58 4.83 -12.52
N ALA A 514 19.08 5.30 -11.37
CA ALA A 514 20.30 6.10 -11.28
C ALA A 514 21.54 5.37 -11.79
N LEU A 515 21.66 4.07 -11.51
CA LEU A 515 22.81 3.26 -11.90
C LEU A 515 22.81 2.89 -13.39
N ASN A 516 21.63 2.78 -14.02
CA ASN A 516 21.50 2.05 -15.28
C ASN A 516 20.44 2.60 -16.26
N TRP A 517 19.95 3.83 -16.05
CA TRP A 517 19.13 4.44 -17.08
C TRP A 517 19.89 4.48 -18.41
N ARG A 518 19.21 4.09 -19.48
CA ARG A 518 19.78 4.02 -20.83
C ARG A 518 18.71 4.35 -21.86
N ILE A 519 19.08 5.15 -22.84
CA ILE A 519 18.27 5.46 -24.01
C ILE A 519 19.08 5.06 -25.23
N THR A 520 18.58 4.13 -26.04
CA THR A 520 19.22 3.74 -27.30
C THR A 520 18.30 4.09 -28.46
N ALA A 521 18.76 4.99 -29.33
CA ALA A 521 18.06 5.34 -30.56
C ALA A 521 18.52 4.42 -31.70
N ASP A 522 17.56 3.77 -32.37
CA ASP A 522 17.77 2.89 -33.52
C ASP A 522 16.86 3.27 -34.70
N ARG A 523 16.89 2.48 -35.78
CA ARG A 523 16.06 2.72 -36.97
C ARG A 523 14.55 2.74 -36.69
N ARG A 524 14.08 1.92 -35.75
CA ARG A 524 12.66 1.69 -35.50
C ARG A 524 12.12 2.56 -34.36
N GLY A 525 12.97 3.07 -33.47
CA GLY A 525 12.53 3.92 -32.38
C GLY A 525 13.58 4.16 -31.29
N LEU A 526 13.08 4.40 -30.09
CA LEU A 526 13.84 4.62 -28.87
C LEU A 526 13.64 3.45 -27.91
N TRP A 527 14.72 2.77 -27.56
CA TRP A 527 14.76 1.85 -26.42
C TRP A 527 15.04 2.62 -25.14
N VAL A 528 14.15 2.50 -24.16
CA VAL A 528 14.25 3.16 -22.86
C VAL A 528 14.36 2.10 -21.77
N THR A 529 15.54 2.00 -21.16
CA THR A 529 15.78 1.11 -20.01
C THR A 529 15.44 1.85 -18.72
N GLY A 530 14.35 1.43 -18.07
CA GLY A 530 13.98 1.87 -16.72
C GLY A 530 14.43 0.90 -15.64
N ALA A 531 13.96 1.10 -14.40
CA ALA A 531 14.30 0.21 -13.29
C ALA A 531 13.83 -1.24 -13.51
N TRP A 532 12.61 -1.42 -14.01
CA TRP A 532 11.94 -2.72 -14.01
C TRP A 532 11.81 -3.35 -15.39
N ARG A 533 11.81 -2.55 -16.46
CA ARG A 533 11.59 -3.02 -17.84
C ARG A 533 12.36 -2.16 -18.84
N VAL A 534 12.60 -2.75 -20.01
CA VAL A 534 13.08 -2.07 -21.21
C VAL A 534 11.86 -1.88 -22.12
N ARG A 535 11.58 -0.64 -22.56
CA ARG A 535 10.47 -0.34 -23.48
C ARG A 535 11.03 0.13 -24.83
N ARG A 536 10.39 -0.26 -25.93
CA ARG A 536 10.65 0.33 -27.25
C ARG A 536 9.52 1.28 -27.59
N ILE A 537 9.84 2.54 -27.88
CA ILE A 537 8.89 3.55 -28.32
C ILE A 537 9.18 3.83 -29.80
N PRO A 538 8.26 3.52 -30.73
CA PRO A 538 8.51 3.74 -32.14
C PRO A 538 8.51 5.24 -32.45
N TRP A 539 9.23 5.67 -33.51
CA TRP A 539 9.48 7.10 -33.77
C TRP A 539 8.21 7.91 -34.09
N ASP A 540 7.25 7.28 -34.75
CA ASP A 540 5.91 7.79 -35.04
C ASP A 540 5.14 8.14 -33.77
N ALA A 541 5.27 7.31 -32.74
CA ALA A 541 4.66 7.58 -31.45
C ALA A 541 5.37 8.72 -30.68
N VAL A 542 6.60 9.16 -30.98
CA VAL A 542 7.28 10.15 -30.10
C VAL A 542 6.83 11.59 -30.39
N THR A 543 5.94 12.13 -29.55
CA THR A 543 5.41 13.50 -29.67
C THR A 543 6.30 14.57 -29.03
N GLY A 544 7.23 14.19 -28.14
CA GLY A 544 8.22 15.13 -27.63
C GLY A 544 9.07 14.63 -26.47
N VAL A 545 10.26 15.22 -26.30
CA VAL A 545 11.20 14.85 -25.23
C VAL A 545 11.61 16.09 -24.44
N ARG A 546 11.53 16.02 -23.11
CA ARG A 546 11.84 17.13 -22.20
C ARG A 546 12.56 16.67 -20.95
N HIS A 547 13.49 17.49 -20.49
CA HIS A 547 14.14 17.30 -19.20
C HIS A 547 13.53 18.25 -18.18
N THR A 548 13.19 17.76 -16.99
CA THR A 548 12.64 18.56 -15.89
C THR A 548 13.38 18.19 -14.62
N GLU A 549 14.05 19.14 -13.97
CA GLU A 549 14.80 18.92 -12.70
C GLU A 549 15.86 17.81 -12.78
N ASP A 550 15.50 16.57 -12.39
CA ASP A 550 16.33 15.37 -12.31
C ASP A 550 15.81 14.21 -13.18
N ARG A 551 14.87 14.48 -14.10
CA ARG A 551 14.17 13.47 -14.90
C ARG A 551 14.12 13.79 -16.37
N ILE A 552 14.30 12.74 -17.19
CA ILE A 552 14.04 12.78 -18.63
C ILE A 552 12.64 12.22 -18.88
N VAL A 553 11.81 13.00 -19.57
CA VAL A 553 10.43 12.67 -19.90
C VAL A 553 10.28 12.57 -21.41
N ILE A 554 9.91 11.38 -21.89
CA ILE A 554 9.58 11.10 -23.29
C ILE A 554 8.06 10.99 -23.38
N ARG A 555 7.47 11.72 -24.34
CA ARG A 555 6.04 11.72 -24.67
C ARG A 555 5.80 10.91 -25.94
N GLY A 556 4.76 10.09 -25.87
CA GLY A 556 4.20 9.22 -26.89
C GLY A 556 2.96 9.86 -27.55
N GLU A 557 2.39 9.18 -28.55
CA GLU A 557 1.06 9.41 -29.10
C GLU A 557 0.05 8.79 -28.11
N GLU A 558 -1.20 9.28 -28.08
CA GLU A 558 -2.20 8.90 -27.06
C GLU A 558 -1.80 9.21 -25.62
N GLY A 559 -1.06 10.31 -25.43
CA GLY A 559 -0.67 10.80 -24.11
C GLY A 559 0.36 9.94 -23.39
N GLU A 560 0.82 8.83 -23.99
CA GLU A 560 1.81 7.93 -23.43
C GLU A 560 3.05 8.66 -22.96
N ARG A 561 3.61 8.26 -21.82
CA ARG A 561 4.61 9.12 -21.23
C ARG A 561 5.52 8.25 -20.36
N THR A 562 6.75 8.02 -20.83
CA THR A 562 7.83 7.37 -20.07
C THR A 562 8.68 8.41 -19.33
N ALA A 563 9.09 8.13 -18.09
CA ALA A 563 9.94 9.01 -17.29
C ALA A 563 11.08 8.23 -16.64
N LEU A 564 12.29 8.74 -16.77
CA LEU A 564 13.49 8.24 -16.09
C LEU A 564 13.79 9.19 -14.93
N SER A 565 13.82 8.68 -13.70
CA SER A 565 14.18 9.44 -12.51
C SER A 565 14.84 8.50 -11.48
N PRO A 566 15.98 8.88 -10.88
CA PRO A 566 16.76 10.08 -11.15
C PRO A 566 17.76 9.85 -12.30
N THR A 567 17.91 10.82 -13.20
CA THR A 567 18.88 10.78 -14.32
C THR A 567 20.21 11.52 -14.04
N GLY A 568 20.35 12.07 -12.83
CA GLY A 568 21.53 12.82 -12.38
C GLY A 568 21.17 14.07 -11.59
N TRP A 569 22.16 14.92 -11.30
CA TRP A 569 21.95 16.15 -10.49
C TRP A 569 22.45 17.38 -11.25
N ALA A 570 21.60 17.92 -12.13
CA ALA A 570 21.96 18.97 -13.09
C ALA A 570 22.44 20.29 -12.46
N TRP A 571 22.06 20.58 -11.20
CA TRP A 571 22.57 21.72 -10.46
C TRP A 571 24.05 21.54 -10.06
N LEU A 572 24.42 20.35 -9.59
CA LEU A 572 25.78 20.05 -9.15
C LEU A 572 26.75 19.98 -10.33
N GLU A 573 26.32 19.44 -11.47
CA GLU A 573 27.10 19.39 -12.71
C GLU A 573 27.41 20.80 -13.25
N ARG A 574 26.41 21.70 -13.24
CA ARG A 574 26.58 23.12 -13.58
C ARG A 574 27.58 23.80 -12.65
N ARG A 575 27.52 23.49 -11.35
CA ARG A 575 28.45 24.04 -10.35
C ARG A 575 29.88 23.54 -10.52
N LEU A 576 30.06 22.34 -11.09
CA LEU A 576 31.37 21.77 -11.46
C LEU A 576 31.85 22.19 -12.86
N GLY A 577 31.16 23.15 -13.50
CA GLY A 577 31.52 23.67 -14.83
C GLY A 577 31.29 22.69 -15.98
N ARG A 578 30.47 21.64 -15.76
CA ARG A 578 30.14 20.63 -16.77
C ARG A 578 28.73 20.87 -17.31
N GLU A 579 28.54 20.60 -18.60
CA GLU A 579 27.22 20.63 -19.21
C GLU A 579 26.40 19.40 -18.72
N PRO A 580 25.16 19.59 -18.23
CA PRO A 580 24.42 18.48 -17.64
C PRO A 580 24.12 17.36 -18.64
N HIS A 581 24.57 16.14 -18.35
CA HIS A 581 24.54 15.04 -19.32
C HIS A 581 23.11 14.62 -19.69
N ALA A 582 22.21 14.60 -18.70
CA ALA A 582 20.80 14.28 -18.90
C ALA A 582 20.05 15.35 -19.72
N VAL A 583 20.45 16.62 -19.59
CA VAL A 583 19.89 17.73 -20.40
C VAL A 583 20.35 17.60 -21.84
N ARG A 584 21.65 17.40 -22.06
CA ARG A 584 22.21 17.18 -23.40
C ARG A 584 21.56 15.96 -24.08
N THR A 585 21.40 14.86 -23.35
CA THR A 585 20.74 13.65 -23.86
C THR A 585 19.30 13.94 -24.29
N ALA A 586 18.53 14.68 -23.48
CA ALA A 586 17.16 15.03 -23.82
C ALA A 586 17.07 15.97 -25.04
N ASP A 587 18.03 16.87 -25.22
CA ASP A 587 18.08 17.79 -26.36
C ASP A 587 18.54 17.10 -27.65
N GLU A 588 19.50 16.17 -27.58
CA GLU A 588 19.91 15.34 -28.72
C GLU A 588 18.80 14.39 -29.15
N VAL A 589 18.08 13.77 -28.21
CA VAL A 589 16.91 12.93 -28.54
C VAL A 589 15.79 13.80 -29.11
N ARG A 590 15.56 15.02 -28.59
CA ARG A 590 14.57 15.97 -29.18
C ARG A 590 14.92 16.32 -30.62
N ALA A 591 16.20 16.52 -30.93
CA ALA A 591 16.66 16.77 -32.30
C ALA A 591 16.37 15.59 -33.24
N LEU A 592 16.60 14.33 -32.81
CA LEU A 592 16.27 13.12 -33.59
C LEU A 592 14.77 12.94 -33.85
N VAL A 593 13.92 13.44 -32.94
CA VAL A 593 12.47 13.45 -33.12
C VAL A 593 12.06 14.47 -34.19
N HIS A 594 12.65 15.67 -34.17
CA HIS A 594 12.30 16.77 -35.07
C HIS A 594 12.90 16.64 -36.47
N ASP A 595 14.07 16.00 -36.60
CA ASP A 595 14.79 15.83 -37.87
C ASP A 595 15.00 14.33 -38.18
N PRO A 596 14.13 13.73 -39.02
CA PRO A 596 14.20 12.32 -39.35
C PRO A 596 15.49 11.88 -40.05
N ASP A 597 16.17 12.79 -40.76
CA ASP A 597 17.39 12.47 -41.53
C ASP A 597 18.60 12.19 -40.61
N LEU A 598 18.50 12.55 -39.33
CA LEU A 598 19.51 12.29 -38.31
C LEU A 598 19.35 10.93 -37.61
N ARG A 599 18.26 10.19 -37.89
CA ARG A 599 17.95 8.90 -37.23
C ARG A 599 18.93 7.79 -37.68
N PRO A 600 19.33 6.89 -36.77
CA PRO A 600 20.17 5.75 -37.12
C PRO A 600 19.54 4.79 -38.13
N TRP A 601 20.35 4.16 -38.98
CA TRP A 601 19.86 3.24 -40.02
C TRP A 601 19.86 1.76 -39.59
N GLU A 602 20.67 1.41 -38.59
CA GLU A 602 20.77 0.05 -38.05
C GLU A 602 19.84 -0.16 -36.84
N GLU A 603 19.49 -1.43 -36.60
CA GLU A 603 18.73 -1.86 -35.42
C GLU A 603 19.66 -2.15 -34.24
N ALA A 604 19.22 -1.84 -33.02
CA ALA A 604 20.02 -2.11 -31.83
C ALA A 604 20.11 -3.61 -31.54
N SER A 605 21.32 -4.13 -31.38
CA SER A 605 21.56 -5.51 -30.91
C SER A 605 21.07 -5.69 -29.45
N ALA A 606 20.84 -6.93 -29.02
CA ALA A 606 20.33 -7.24 -27.67
C ALA A 606 21.18 -6.61 -26.53
N GLY A 607 22.51 -6.57 -26.68
CA GLY A 607 23.39 -5.90 -25.71
C GLY A 607 23.30 -4.36 -25.71
N GLN A 608 22.75 -3.77 -26.77
CA GLN A 608 22.54 -2.34 -26.92
C GLN A 608 21.17 -1.87 -26.41
N GLN A 609 20.21 -2.79 -26.24
CA GLN A 609 18.85 -2.52 -25.73
C GLN A 609 18.81 -2.31 -24.21
N GLY A 610 19.82 -2.81 -23.49
CA GLY A 610 19.95 -2.69 -22.02
C GLY A 610 19.25 -3.82 -21.26
N MET A 611 19.45 -3.86 -19.93
CA MET A 611 18.78 -4.81 -19.02
C MET A 611 18.26 -4.08 -17.78
N PRO A 612 17.07 -4.40 -17.25
CA PRO A 612 16.56 -3.78 -16.03
C PRO A 612 17.33 -4.30 -14.80
N LEU A 613 17.78 -3.39 -13.92
CA LEU A 613 18.51 -3.75 -12.69
C LEU A 613 17.62 -3.93 -11.45
N GLY A 614 16.34 -3.55 -11.52
CA GLY A 614 15.40 -3.58 -10.40
C GLY A 614 15.25 -4.97 -9.78
N PRO A 615 14.98 -6.04 -10.56
CA PRO A 615 14.86 -7.39 -10.02
C PRO A 615 16.11 -7.88 -9.29
N ALA A 616 17.30 -7.60 -9.84
CA ALA A 616 18.57 -7.96 -9.20
C ALA A 616 18.76 -7.20 -7.88
N LEU A 617 18.41 -5.91 -7.84
CA LEU A 617 18.49 -5.09 -6.63
C LEU A 617 17.49 -5.52 -5.55
N VAL A 618 16.29 -6.01 -5.92
CA VAL A 618 15.35 -6.61 -4.95
C VAL A 618 15.97 -7.86 -4.34
N ALA A 619 16.50 -8.77 -5.16
CA ALA A 619 17.12 -10.00 -4.67
C ALA A 619 18.28 -9.68 -3.70
N VAL A 620 19.14 -8.72 -4.05
CA VAL A 620 20.24 -8.26 -3.18
C VAL A 620 19.71 -7.63 -1.89
N SER A 621 18.65 -6.83 -1.94
CA SER A 621 18.06 -6.19 -0.74
C SER A 621 17.43 -7.20 0.21
N VAL A 622 16.73 -8.21 -0.33
CA VAL A 622 16.12 -9.29 0.46
C VAL A 622 17.20 -10.19 1.07
N LEU A 623 18.20 -10.58 0.29
CA LEU A 623 19.33 -11.36 0.79
C LEU A 623 20.12 -10.61 1.86
N TRP A 624 20.30 -9.29 1.70
CA TRP A 624 20.93 -8.46 2.72
C TRP A 624 20.10 -8.40 3.99
N GLY A 625 18.80 -8.13 3.92
CA GLY A 625 17.92 -8.14 5.10
C GLY A 625 17.87 -9.49 5.81
N ALA A 626 17.79 -10.59 5.05
CA ALA A 626 17.85 -11.94 5.61
C ALA A 626 19.21 -12.25 6.24
N ALA A 627 20.32 -11.82 5.62
CA ALA A 627 21.65 -11.99 6.20
C ALA A 627 21.80 -11.19 7.49
N VAL A 628 21.28 -9.97 7.58
CA VAL A 628 21.28 -9.18 8.82
C VAL A 628 20.46 -9.87 9.91
N LEU A 629 19.30 -10.45 9.59
CA LEU A 629 18.47 -11.21 10.55
C LEU A 629 19.04 -12.56 11.00
N LEU A 630 19.96 -13.12 10.23
CA LEU A 630 20.57 -14.43 10.53
C LEU A 630 21.93 -14.30 11.20
N LEU A 631 22.54 -13.11 11.15
CA LEU A 631 23.87 -12.80 11.66
C LEU A 631 23.86 -11.80 12.82
N GLY A 632 22.75 -11.06 12.98
CA GLY A 632 22.36 -10.38 14.20
C GLY A 632 21.29 -11.19 14.89
#